data_AF-A0A9E0LHE0-F1
#
_entry.id   AF-A0A9E0LHE0-F1
#
_cell.length_a   1.000
_cell.length_b   1.000
_cell.length_c   1.000
_cell.angle_alpha   90.00
_cell.angle_beta   90.00
_cell.angle_gamma   90.00
#
_symmetry.space_group_name_H-M   'P 1'
#
loop_
_entity.id
_entity.type
_entity.pdbx_description
1 polymer ?
#
loop_
_entity_poly.entity_id
_entity_poly.type
_entity_poly.pdbx_seq_one_letter_code
_entity_poly.pdbx_strand_id
1 'polypeptide(L)' 'MAIPMNTSVTVLLMSGEQVDGEVAMADQGTYLCLRRENETLYLPWSAIKVVRGPALPERGVGSSLNKYSVST' A
#
# COMPACT_ATOMS: atom_id res chain seq x y z
N MET A 1 4.47 9.84 -3.31
CA MET A 1 3.04 9.44 -3.29
C MET A 1 2.74 8.96 -1.88
N ALA A 2 2.02 9.75 -1.08
CA ALA A 2 1.79 9.42 0.33
C ALA A 2 0.46 8.67 0.48
N ILE A 3 0.48 7.50 1.13
CA ILE A 3 -0.75 6.78 1.47
C ILE A 3 -1.39 7.50 2.66
N PRO A 4 -2.65 7.96 2.57
CA PRO A 4 -3.29 8.68 3.67
C PRO A 4 -3.45 7.77 4.90
N MET A 5 -3.19 8.33 6.09
CA MET A 5 -3.39 7.63 7.37
C MET A 5 -4.88 7.30 7.58
N ASN A 6 -5.16 6.24 8.33
CA ASN A 6 -6.50 5.68 8.58
C ASN A 6 -7.23 5.23 7.30
N THR A 7 -6.47 4.89 6.25
CA THR A 7 -7.04 4.27 5.04
C THR A 7 -7.02 2.76 5.20
N SER A 8 -8.16 2.10 5.06
CA SER A 8 -8.22 0.64 4.98
C SER A 8 -7.58 0.17 3.67
N VAL A 9 -6.57 -0.68 3.77
CA VAL A 9 -5.80 -1.21 2.64
C VAL A 9 -5.65 -2.72 2.76
N THR A 10 -5.55 -3.37 1.60
CA THR A 10 -5.15 -4.77 1.46
C THR A 10 -3.75 -4.80 0.87
N VAL A 11 -2.81 -5.39 1.59
CA VAL A 11 -1.41 -5.51 1.17
C VAL A 11 -1.16 -6.95 0.71
N LEU A 12 -0.77 -7.11 -0.56
CA LEU A 12 -0.24 -8.37 -1.06
C LEU A 12 1.26 -8.39 -0.82
N LEU A 13 1.73 -9.38 -0.07
CA LEU A 13 3.14 -9.61 0.19
C LEU A 13 3.80 -10.36 -0.98
N MET A 14 5.13 -10.29 -1.03
CA MET A 14 5.94 -11.05 -1.99
C MET A 14 5.79 -12.57 -1.83
N SER A 15 5.44 -13.04 -0.63
CA SER A 15 5.09 -14.44 -0.36
C SER A 15 3.79 -14.89 -1.02
N GLY A 16 2.97 -13.95 -1.51
CA GLY A 16 1.62 -14.21 -1.99
C GLY A 16 0.54 -14.10 -0.92
N GLU A 17 0.93 -13.89 0.35
CA GLU A 17 -0.02 -13.66 1.44
C GLU A 17 -0.68 -12.28 1.32
N GLN A 18 -1.95 -12.19 1.69
CA GLN A 18 -2.71 -10.94 1.71
C GLN A 18 -2.96 -10.53 3.16
N VAL A 19 -2.67 -9.27 3.46
CA VAL A 19 -2.81 -8.68 4.79
C VAL A 19 -3.70 -7.45 4.71
N ASP A 20 -4.86 -7.52 5.35
CA ASP A 20 -5.78 -6.39 5.47
C ASP A 20 -5.47 -5.59 6.74
N GLY A 21 -5.58 -4.27 6.65
CA GLY A 21 -5.42 -3.38 7.80
C GLY A 21 -5.61 -1.91 7.45
N GLU A 22 -5.64 -1.06 8.46
CA GLU A 22 -5.69 0.39 8.26
C GLU A 22 -4.28 0.99 8.31
N VAL A 23 -3.96 1.92 7.41
CA VAL A 23 -2.64 2.56 7.43
C VAL A 23 -2.49 3.42 8.68
N ALA A 24 -1.67 2.97 9.61
CA ALA A 24 -1.31 3.73 10.81
C ALA A 24 -0.25 4.77 10.49
N MET A 25 0.73 4.41 9.67
CA MET A 25 1.86 5.24 9.24
C MET A 25 2.46 4.66 7.96
N ALA A 26 2.95 5.51 7.07
CA ALA A 26 3.69 5.09 5.89
C ALA A 26 4.97 5.92 5.77
N ASP A 27 6.11 5.33 6.11
CA ASP A 27 7.42 5.91 5.84
C ASP A 27 7.91 5.41 4.49
N GLN A 28 7.97 6.27 3.46
CA GLN A 28 8.29 5.86 2.08
C GLN A 28 9.69 5.23 1.92
N GLY A 29 10.58 5.40 2.89
CA GLY A 29 11.95 4.85 2.85
C GLY A 29 12.10 3.50 3.53
N THR A 30 11.22 3.17 4.48
CA THR A 30 11.51 2.10 5.45
C THR A 30 10.39 1.07 5.55
N TYR A 31 9.17 1.48 5.92
CA TYR A 31 8.08 0.55 6.21
C TYR A 31 6.68 1.17 6.06
N LEU A 32 5.69 0.28 5.92
CA LEU A 32 4.27 0.55 6.03
C LEU A 32 3.75 -0.05 7.34
N CYS A 33 3.14 0.76 8.19
CA CYS A 33 2.46 0.31 9.39
C CYS A 33 0.98 0.12 9.13
N LEU A 34 0.48 -1.08 9.40
CA LEU A 34 -0.93 -1.40 9.38
C LEU A 34 -1.43 -1.58 10.82
N ARG A 35 -2.48 -0.86 11.19
CA ARG A 35 -3.25 -1.12 12.40
C ARG A 35 -4.34 -2.13 12.06
N ARG A 36 -4.40 -3.20 12.85
CA ARG A 36 -5.44 -4.23 12.85
C ARG A 36 -6.16 -4.19 14.20
N GLU A 37 -7.25 -4.94 14.34
CA GLU A 37 -8.09 -4.91 15.56
C GLU A 37 -7.31 -5.23 16.85
N ASN A 38 -6.32 -6.13 16.79
CA ASN A 38 -5.57 -6.59 17.97
C ASN A 38 -4.07 -6.25 17.94
N GLU A 39 -3.54 -5.69 16.86
CA GLU A 39 -2.11 -5.49 16.71
C GLU A 39 -1.77 -4.42 15.67
N THR A 40 -0.54 -3.90 15.74
CA THR A 40 0.05 -3.04 14.71
C THR A 40 1.16 -3.80 14.02
N LEU A 41 1.07 -3.95 12.71
CA LEU A 41 2.01 -4.72 11.91
C LEU A 41 2.91 -3.79 11.09
N TYR A 42 4.22 -4.02 11.18
CA TYR A 42 5.24 -3.24 10.48
C TYR A 42 5.73 -4.04 9.28
N LEU A 43 5.33 -3.62 8.09
CA LEU A 43 5.71 -4.26 6.84
C LEU A 43 6.82 -3.47 6.14
N PRO A 44 8.03 -4.03 5.97
CA PRO A 44 9.04 -3.37 5.16
C PRO A 44 8.59 -3.36 3.69
N TRP A 45 8.87 -2.29 2.96
CA TRP A 45 8.48 -2.18 1.55
C TRP A 45 9.03 -3.31 0.66
N SER A 46 10.19 -3.86 1.02
CA SER A 46 10.80 -5.01 0.34
C SER A 46 9.95 -6.29 0.42
N ALA A 47 9.11 -6.44 1.45
CA ALA A 47 8.20 -7.57 1.60
C ALA A 47 6.85 -7.34 0.89
N ILE A 48 6.56 -6.11 0.47
CA ILE A 48 5.28 -5.71 -0.12
C ILE A 48 5.35 -5.81 -1.64
N LYS A 49 4.45 -6.57 -2.23
CA LYS A 49 4.28 -6.66 -3.68
C LYS A 49 3.36 -5.55 -4.21
N VAL A 50 2.21 -5.35 -3.57
CA VAL A 50 1.26 -4.27 -3.92
C VAL A 50 0.40 -3.91 -2.71
N VAL A 51 0.10 -2.62 -2.59
CA VAL A 51 -0.91 -2.10 -1.65
C VAL A 51 -2.14 -1.70 -2.46
N ARG A 52 -3.30 -2.24 -2.10
CA ARG A 52 -4.61 -1.91 -2.68
C ARG A 52 -5.43 -1.17 -1.63
N GLY A 53 -6.18 -0.15 -2.03
CA GLY A 53 -7.08 0.55 -1.12
C GLY A 53 -8.03 1.47 -1.88
N PRO A 54 -9.19 1.81 -1.31
CA PRO A 54 -10.19 2.65 -1.97
C PRO A 54 -9.68 4.08 -2.22
N ALA A 55 -8.70 4.55 -1.43
CA ALA A 55 -8.05 5.84 -1.58
C ALA A 55 -6.69 5.79 -2.31
N LEU A 56 -6.29 4.61 -2.80
CA LEU A 56 -5.03 4.43 -3.51
C LEU A 56 -5.31 4.10 -4.98
N PRO A 57 -4.75 4.86 -5.95
CA PRO A 57 -4.79 4.42 -7.33
C PRO A 57 -4.02 3.10 -7.42
N GLU A 58 -4.56 2.16 -8.19
CA GLU A 58 -4.08 0.79 -8.30
C GLU A 58 -2.62 0.72 -8.80
N ARG A 59 -1.63 0.86 -7.91
CA ARG A 59 -0.22 0.63 -8.26
C ARG A 59 0.10 -0.84 -8.15
N GLY A 60 -0.40 -1.62 -9.09
CA GLY A 60 0.15 -2.94 -9.37
C GLY A 60 1.60 -2.79 -9.85
N VAL A 61 2.56 -3.35 -9.10
CA VAL A 61 3.93 -3.51 -9.58
C VAL A 61 3.87 -4.54 -10.72
N GLY A 62 3.76 -4.04 -11.95
CA GLY A 62 3.64 -4.86 -13.16
C GLY A 62 2.83 -4.25 -14.31
N SER A 63 2.09 -3.15 -14.12
CA SER A 63 1.44 -2.46 -15.25
C SER A 63 2.31 -1.34 -15.78
N SER A 64 2.93 -1.62 -16.92
CA SER A 64 3.58 -0.70 -17.83
C SER A 64 2.87 0.65 -17.94
N LEU A 65 3.67 1.71 -18.10
CA LEU A 65 3.38 2.90 -18.90
C LEU A 65 2.03 2.83 -19.65
N ASN A 66 1.04 3.65 -19.29
CA ASN A 66 0.51 4.65 -20.22
C ASN A 66 -0.58 5.55 -19.59
N LYS A 67 -0.64 6.79 -20.09
CA LYS A 67 -1.68 7.81 -19.89
C LYS A 67 -1.57 8.69 -18.65
N TYR A 68 -0.48 9.46 -18.62
CA TYR A 68 -0.64 10.88 -18.30
C TYR A 68 -1.38 11.54 -19.48
N SER A 69 -2.68 11.76 -19.34
CA SER A 69 -3.37 12.80 -20.11
C SER A 69 -3.60 13.97 -19.15
N VAL A 70 -2.59 14.84 -19.05
CA VAL A 70 -2.81 16.23 -18.68
C VAL A 70 -3.50 16.87 -19.88
N SER A 71 -4.76 17.23 -19.71
CA SER A 71 -5.41 18.21 -20.58
C SER A 71 -5.37 19.56 -19.87
N THR A 72 -4.87 20.53 -20.62
CA THR A 72 -4.70 21.97 -20.34
C THR A 72 -5.94 22.64 -19.79
#